data_AF-A0A1F8FPE9-F1
#
_entry.id   AF-A0A1F8FPE9-F1
#
_cell.length_a   1.000
_cell.length_b   1.000
_cell.length_c   1.000
_cell.angle_alpha   90.00
_cell.angle_beta   90.00
_cell.angle_gamma   90.00
#
_symmetry.space_group_name_H-M   'P 1'
#
loop_
_entity.id
_entity.type
_entity.pdbx_description
1 polymer ?
#
loop_
_entity_poly.entity_id
_entity_poly.type
_entity_poly.pdbx_seq_one_letter_code
_entity_poly.pdbx_strand_id
1 'polypeptide(L)'
;MTEALSFKDFVRYAQQAKLGRLNLPNGKIKRLLGYYKDNLFVKLTDLYRLVNSIVTIHGLIPENILAIIAVGSAVLSPGYQETYITRRKFILFGPWVVDHKRVPIQPNDIDFLIITDKNLGYAGTWLKKGGIHLVNRGTEQMTQCIQVHDTVAMHALREGIPIFFDERMKSLSSKIGVKSRTPRKIYWNEDRQGYLSGFIN
;
A
#
# COMPACT_ATOMS: atom_id res chain seq x y z
N MET A 1 -8.98 18.98 -10.46
CA MET A 1 -8.36 17.64 -10.44
C MET A 1 -8.81 16.96 -9.17
N THR A 2 -9.51 15.83 -9.29
CA THR A 2 -10.11 15.09 -8.17
C THR A 2 -9.00 14.52 -7.27
N GLU A 3 -9.05 14.81 -5.97
CA GLU A 3 -8.07 14.31 -4.99
C GLU A 3 -8.14 12.78 -4.76
N ALA A 4 -9.19 12.11 -5.25
CA ALA A 4 -9.34 10.66 -5.16
C ALA A 4 -9.88 10.07 -6.46
N LEU A 5 -9.23 9.00 -6.95
CA LEU A 5 -9.71 8.18 -8.06
C LEU A 5 -10.79 7.23 -7.56
N SER A 6 -11.94 7.16 -8.23
CA SER A 6 -12.97 6.18 -7.88
C SER A 6 -12.55 4.77 -8.33
N PHE A 7 -12.97 3.73 -7.60
CA PHE A 7 -12.68 2.35 -8.03
C PHE A 7 -13.36 2.01 -9.37
N LYS A 8 -14.53 2.60 -9.65
CA LYS A 8 -15.22 2.45 -10.94
C LYS A 8 -14.39 3.00 -12.10
N ASP A 9 -13.78 4.17 -11.94
CA ASP A 9 -12.88 4.74 -12.96
C ASP A 9 -11.66 3.83 -13.17
N PHE A 10 -11.08 3.31 -12.08
CA PHE A 10 -9.96 2.37 -12.16
C PHE A 10 -10.32 1.09 -12.94
N VAL A 11 -11.49 0.51 -12.67
CA VAL A 11 -12.03 -0.63 -13.44
C VAL A 11 -12.20 -0.27 -14.92
N ARG A 12 -12.71 0.93 -15.23
CA ARG A 12 -12.83 1.42 -16.61
C ARG A 12 -11.48 1.48 -17.32
N TYR A 13 -10.44 2.04 -16.68
CA TYR A 13 -9.08 2.03 -17.26
C TYR A 13 -8.54 0.61 -17.43
N ALA A 14 -8.82 -0.30 -16.50
CA ALA A 14 -8.43 -1.70 -16.59
C ALA A 14 -9.05 -2.39 -17.81
N GLN A 15 -10.35 -2.20 -18.02
CA GLN A 15 -11.10 -2.74 -19.16
C GLN A 15 -10.60 -2.20 -20.50
N GLN A 16 -10.13 -0.95 -20.52
CA GLN A 16 -9.53 -0.32 -21.70
C GLN A 16 -8.04 -0.68 -21.90
N ALA A 17 -7.45 -1.52 -21.04
CA ALA A 17 -6.01 -1.81 -21.02
C ALA A 17 -5.12 -0.54 -20.87
N LYS A 18 -5.63 0.49 -20.20
CA LYS A 18 -5.00 1.80 -19.98
C LYS A 18 -4.50 2.01 -18.55
N LEU A 19 -4.13 0.94 -17.86
CA LEU A 19 -3.52 1.03 -16.53
C LEU A 19 -2.00 1.14 -16.64
N GLY A 20 -1.45 2.25 -16.16
CA GLY A 20 -0.03 2.51 -16.08
C GLY A 20 0.57 2.04 -14.76
N ARG A 21 1.25 2.96 -14.05
CA ARG A 21 2.06 2.64 -12.87
C ARG A 21 1.78 3.60 -11.73
N LEU A 22 1.79 3.10 -10.50
CA LEU A 22 1.88 3.91 -9.29
C LEU A 22 3.35 4.05 -8.93
N ASN A 23 3.88 5.26 -9.03
CA ASN A 23 5.27 5.58 -8.75
C ASN A 23 5.42 6.10 -7.33
N LEU A 24 6.38 5.53 -6.61
CA LEU A 24 6.82 5.96 -5.30
C LEU A 24 8.24 6.50 -5.44
N PRO A 25 8.52 7.71 -4.91
CA PRO A 25 9.89 8.20 -4.84
C PRO A 25 10.68 7.26 -3.94
N ASN A 26 11.56 6.47 -4.57
CA ASN A 26 12.60 5.73 -3.91
C ASN A 26 13.90 6.52 -4.16
N GLY A 27 14.74 6.62 -3.15
CA GLY A 27 16.04 7.27 -3.22
C GLY A 27 16.89 6.65 -4.32
N LYS A 28 17.98 7.32 -4.70
CA LYS A 28 18.86 6.80 -5.75
C LYS A 28 19.59 5.56 -5.25
N ILE A 29 19.42 4.41 -5.91
CA ILE A 29 20.24 3.21 -5.68
C ILE A 29 21.47 3.30 -6.57
N LYS A 30 22.68 3.17 -6.00
CA LYS A 30 23.93 3.15 -6.77
C LYS A 30 24.15 1.73 -7.30
N ARG A 31 24.16 1.53 -8.62
CA ARG A 31 24.73 0.32 -9.25
C ARG A 31 26.21 0.57 -9.53
N LEU A 32 26.96 -0.51 -9.73
CA LEU A 32 28.43 -0.52 -9.92
C LEU A 32 28.91 0.39 -11.08
N LEU A 33 28.02 0.78 -12.00
CA LEU A 33 28.27 1.65 -13.16
C LEU A 33 27.17 2.73 -13.26
N GLY A 34 27.40 3.89 -12.65
CA GLY A 34 26.54 5.09 -12.82
C GLY A 34 25.30 5.20 -11.91
N TYR A 35 24.75 6.41 -11.83
CA TYR A 35 23.49 6.71 -11.14
C TYR A 35 22.32 6.55 -12.11
N TYR A 36 21.38 5.65 -11.83
CA TYR A 36 20.02 5.73 -12.36
C TYR A 36 19.01 5.80 -11.21
N LYS A 37 17.95 6.58 -11.43
CA LYS A 37 16.88 6.81 -10.47
C LYS A 37 15.78 5.80 -10.73
N ASP A 38 15.85 4.64 -10.10
CA ASP A 38 14.73 3.70 -10.11
C ASP A 38 13.77 4.07 -8.98
N ASN A 39 12.78 4.90 -9.30
CA ASN A 39 11.59 5.02 -8.46
C ASN A 39 11.01 3.63 -8.27
N LEU A 40 10.64 3.28 -7.03
CA LEU A 40 9.86 2.08 -6.77
C LEU A 40 8.50 2.28 -7.44
N PHE A 41 8.06 1.33 -8.26
CA PHE A 41 6.75 1.43 -8.88
C PHE A 41 5.95 0.14 -8.75
N VAL A 42 4.64 0.30 -8.66
CA VAL A 42 3.66 -0.76 -8.66
C VAL A 42 2.90 -0.74 -9.99
N LYS A 43 2.87 -1.87 -10.69
CA LYS A 43 2.07 -2.02 -11.91
C LYS A 43 0.60 -2.05 -11.53
N LEU A 44 -0.18 -1.06 -11.98
CA LEU A 44 -1.59 -0.97 -11.64
C LEU A 44 -2.40 -2.13 -12.20
N THR A 45 -1.97 -2.71 -13.33
CA THR A 45 -2.55 -3.94 -13.88
C THR A 45 -2.44 -5.13 -12.94
N ASP A 46 -1.33 -5.26 -12.21
CA ASP A 46 -1.12 -6.38 -11.29
C ASP A 46 -1.90 -6.16 -10.00
N LEU A 47 -1.98 -4.90 -9.53
CA LEU A 47 -2.88 -4.52 -8.43
C LEU A 47 -4.35 -4.84 -8.79
N TYR A 48 -4.81 -4.43 -9.98
CA TYR A 48 -6.17 -4.73 -10.44
C TYR A 48 -6.45 -6.24 -10.47
N ARG A 49 -5.52 -7.04 -11.01
CA ARG A 49 -5.66 -8.50 -11.05
C ARG A 49 -5.80 -9.11 -9.65
N LEU A 50 -4.97 -8.67 -8.69
CA LEU A 50 -5.04 -9.14 -7.31
C LEU A 50 -6.36 -8.77 -6.64
N VAL A 51 -6.79 -7.52 -6.79
CA VAL A 51 -8.07 -7.03 -6.27
C VAL A 51 -9.21 -7.84 -6.86
N ASN A 52 -9.22 -8.04 -8.18
CA ASN A 52 -10.25 -8.82 -8.87
C ASN A 52 -10.26 -10.28 -8.41
N SER A 53 -9.09 -10.88 -8.14
CA SER A 53 -9.01 -12.22 -7.55
C SER A 53 -9.71 -12.30 -6.19
N ILE A 54 -9.53 -11.31 -5.31
CA ILE A 54 -10.27 -11.27 -4.03
C ILE A 54 -11.77 -11.14 -4.27
N VAL A 55 -12.16 -10.24 -5.18
CA VAL A 55 -13.57 -10.05 -5.55
C VAL A 55 -14.20 -11.36 -6.00
N THR A 56 -13.53 -12.10 -6.89
CA THR A 56 -14.00 -13.41 -7.37
C THR A 56 -14.03 -14.47 -6.27
N ILE A 57 -12.96 -14.61 -5.47
CA ILE A 57 -12.86 -15.64 -4.42
C ILE A 57 -13.99 -15.49 -3.40
N HIS A 58 -14.37 -14.25 -3.08
CA HIS A 58 -15.35 -13.93 -2.04
C HIS A 58 -16.75 -13.58 -2.59
N GLY A 59 -17.00 -13.77 -3.89
CA GLY A 59 -18.29 -13.44 -4.50
C GLY A 59 -18.71 -11.98 -4.32
N LEU A 60 -17.75 -11.07 -4.32
CA LEU A 60 -17.98 -9.63 -4.23
C LEU A 60 -18.23 -9.04 -5.61
N ILE A 61 -18.72 -7.80 -5.62
CA ILE A 61 -18.73 -6.93 -6.80
C ILE A 61 -17.83 -5.70 -6.55
N PRO A 62 -17.34 -5.02 -7.61
CA PRO A 62 -16.52 -3.82 -7.48
C PRO A 62 -17.06 -2.77 -6.48
N GLU A 63 -18.38 -2.62 -6.41
CA GLU A 63 -19.08 -1.68 -5.54
C GLU A 63 -18.97 -2.04 -4.05
N ASN A 64 -18.58 -3.28 -3.72
CA ASN A 64 -18.31 -3.69 -2.34
C ASN A 64 -16.95 -3.19 -1.84
N ILE A 65 -16.05 -2.74 -2.73
CA ILE A 65 -14.74 -2.20 -2.33
C ILE A 65 -14.92 -0.75 -1.92
N LEU A 66 -14.63 -0.47 -0.65
CA LEU A 66 -14.76 0.85 -0.04
C LEU A 66 -13.45 1.64 -0.08
N ALA A 67 -12.31 0.96 0.10
CA ALA A 67 -11.01 1.58 -0.03
C ALA A 67 -9.95 0.58 -0.43
N ILE A 68 -8.91 1.07 -1.08
CA ILE A 68 -7.61 0.38 -1.17
C ILE A 68 -6.57 1.35 -0.66
N ILE A 69 -5.81 0.93 0.35
CA ILE A 69 -4.86 1.77 1.06
C ILE A 69 -3.48 1.14 0.91
N ALA A 70 -2.52 1.90 0.37
CA ALA A 70 -1.12 1.49 0.37
C ALA A 70 -0.53 1.66 1.79
N VAL A 71 0.20 0.67 2.27
CA VAL A 71 0.86 0.66 3.58
C VAL A 71 2.29 0.12 3.49
N GLY A 72 3.06 0.25 4.56
CA GLY A 72 4.44 -0.23 4.65
C GLY A 72 5.50 0.88 4.56
N SER A 73 6.76 0.50 4.77
CA SER A 73 7.87 1.44 4.92
C SER A 73 8.07 2.33 3.69
N ALA A 74 7.82 1.83 2.47
CA ALA A 74 8.00 2.62 1.25
C ALA A 74 6.93 3.70 1.06
N VAL A 75 5.79 3.54 1.75
CA VAL A 75 4.74 4.54 1.80
C VAL A 75 5.16 5.65 2.75
N LEU A 76 5.65 5.30 3.94
CA LEU A 76 6.04 6.25 4.98
C LEU A 76 7.30 7.05 4.67
N SER A 77 8.37 6.34 4.29
CA SER A 77 9.71 6.89 4.14
C SER A 77 10.14 6.77 2.69
N PRO A 78 10.38 7.86 1.96
CA PRO A 78 10.91 7.77 0.62
C PRO A 78 12.40 7.40 0.66
N GLY A 79 12.74 6.27 0.07
CA GLY A 79 14.11 5.93 -0.32
C GLY A 79 14.95 5.12 0.62
N TYR A 80 14.98 5.48 1.89
CA TYR A 80 15.81 4.79 2.87
C TYR A 80 15.07 4.66 4.18
N GLN A 81 15.21 3.51 4.83
CA GLN A 81 14.79 3.30 6.21
C GLN A 81 16.03 3.23 7.10
N GLU A 82 15.92 3.84 8.27
CA GLU A 82 16.91 3.72 9.33
C GLU A 82 16.69 2.40 10.05
N THR A 83 17.72 1.56 10.09
CA THR A 83 17.68 0.26 10.75
C THR A 83 18.87 0.12 11.70
N TYR A 84 18.63 -0.57 12.80
CA TYR A 84 19.64 -0.89 13.80
C TYR A 84 19.96 -2.37 13.66
N ILE A 85 21.22 -2.68 13.36
CA ILE A 85 21.68 -4.06 13.32
C ILE A 85 22.52 -4.27 14.57
N THR A 86 22.01 -5.11 15.47
CA THR A 86 22.76 -5.55 16.65
C THR A 86 23.56 -6.78 16.27
N ARG A 87 24.89 -6.68 16.29
CA ARG A 87 25.79 -7.82 16.08
C ARG A 87 26.82 -7.90 17.19
N ARG A 88 27.36 -9.09 17.44
CA ARG A 88 28.53 -9.22 18.32
C ARG A 88 29.75 -8.68 17.60
N LYS A 89 30.62 -7.95 18.33
CA LYS A 89 31.89 -7.42 17.78
C LYS A 89 32.75 -8.53 17.16
N PHE A 90 32.69 -9.74 17.74
CA PHE A 90 33.26 -10.96 17.17
C PHE A 90 32.16 -12.01 17.05
N ILE A 91 32.20 -12.84 15.98
CA ILE A 91 31.11 -13.75 15.60
C ILE A 91 30.63 -14.65 16.75
N LEU A 92 31.51 -15.02 17.70
CA LEU A 92 31.18 -15.91 18.82
C LEU A 92 31.37 -15.29 20.22
N PHE A 93 31.97 -14.12 20.36
CA PHE A 93 32.29 -13.51 21.67
C PHE A 93 32.40 -11.97 21.62
N GLY A 94 32.42 -11.32 22.78
CA GLY A 94 32.54 -9.86 22.90
C GLY A 94 31.21 -9.10 23.01
N PRO A 95 31.28 -7.78 23.27
CA PRO A 95 30.11 -6.96 23.52
C PRO A 95 29.22 -6.82 22.29
N TRP A 96 27.92 -6.65 22.52
CA TRP A 96 26.96 -6.30 21.48
C TRP A 96 27.24 -4.89 20.97
N VAL A 97 27.37 -4.76 19.65
CA VAL A 97 27.53 -3.49 18.95
C VAL A 97 26.25 -3.24 18.18
N VAL A 98 25.68 -2.05 18.36
CA VAL A 98 24.52 -1.59 17.61
C VAL A 98 25.04 -0.69 16.49
N ASP A 99 24.99 -1.20 15.25
CA ASP A 99 25.35 -0.44 14.07
C ASP A 99 24.08 0.23 13.49
N HIS A 100 24.11 1.55 13.35
CA HIS A 100 23.06 2.30 12.66
C HIS A 100 23.33 2.29 11.15
N LYS A 101 22.37 1.82 10.35
CA LYS A 101 22.50 1.75 8.89
C LYS A 101 21.27 2.33 8.20
N ARG A 102 21.50 3.06 7.11
CA ARG A 102 20.46 3.42 6.15
C ARG A 102 20.43 2.38 5.03
N VAL A 103 19.31 1.67 4.90
CA VAL A 103 19.11 0.65 3.86
C VAL A 103 18.06 1.13 2.85
N PRO A 104 18.26 0.85 1.54
CA PRO A 104 17.28 1.23 0.53
C PRO A 104 15.99 0.42 0.74
N ILE A 105 14.87 1.11 0.64
CA ILE A 105 13.55 0.48 0.79
C ILE A 105 13.27 -0.39 -0.45
N GLN A 106 12.84 -1.62 -0.21
CA GLN A 106 12.65 -2.62 -1.24
C GLN A 106 11.23 -2.59 -1.81
N PRO A 107 11.02 -3.10 -3.03
CA PRO A 107 9.68 -3.15 -3.63
C PRO A 107 8.63 -3.93 -2.86
N ASN A 108 9.04 -4.93 -2.09
CA ASN A 108 8.17 -5.74 -1.25
C ASN A 108 7.85 -5.09 0.11
N ASP A 109 8.34 -3.86 0.36
CA ASP A 109 8.04 -3.10 1.59
C ASP A 109 6.76 -2.24 1.42
N ILE A 110 5.97 -2.51 0.38
CA ILE A 110 4.62 -1.96 0.18
C ILE A 110 3.61 -3.10 0.22
N ASP A 111 2.64 -2.99 1.12
CA ASP A 111 1.45 -3.82 1.14
C ASP A 111 0.21 -2.97 0.82
N PHE A 112 -0.90 -3.62 0.47
CA PHE A 112 -2.17 -2.97 0.16
C PHE A 112 -3.27 -3.56 1.03
N LEU A 113 -3.98 -2.70 1.76
CA LEU A 113 -5.18 -3.07 2.50
C LEU A 113 -6.42 -2.74 1.67
N ILE A 114 -7.23 -3.74 1.33
CA ILE A 114 -8.58 -3.56 0.79
C ILE A 114 -9.57 -3.56 1.94
N ILE A 115 -10.45 -2.55 1.95
CA ILE A 115 -11.59 -2.49 2.87
C ILE A 115 -12.87 -2.71 2.07
N THR A 116 -13.71 -3.63 2.53
CA THR A 116 -14.99 -3.98 1.90
C THR A 116 -16.17 -3.73 2.82
N ASP A 117 -17.35 -3.54 2.25
CA ASP A 117 -18.60 -3.41 3.01
C ASP A 117 -19.06 -4.72 3.66
N LYS A 118 -18.66 -5.86 3.08
CA LYS A 118 -18.91 -7.21 3.61
C LYS A 118 -17.71 -7.73 4.38
N ASN A 119 -17.97 -8.52 5.43
CA ASN A 119 -16.93 -9.28 6.14
C ASN A 119 -16.52 -10.51 5.36
N LEU A 120 -15.23 -10.83 5.42
CA LEU A 120 -14.60 -11.84 4.59
C LEU A 120 -13.86 -12.85 5.47
N GLY A 121 -14.58 -13.82 6.06
CA GLY A 121 -14.02 -14.93 6.86
C GLY A 121 -13.11 -14.54 8.05
N TYR A 122 -12.80 -15.46 8.96
CA TYR A 122 -12.19 -15.10 10.26
C TYR A 122 -10.78 -14.44 10.21
N ALA A 123 -10.08 -14.43 9.08
CA ALA A 123 -8.69 -13.93 8.98
C ALA A 123 -8.45 -12.94 7.80
N GLY A 124 -9.48 -12.61 7.03
CA GLY A 124 -9.30 -12.07 5.68
C GLY A 124 -8.45 -12.98 4.79
N THR A 125 -8.04 -12.49 3.64
CA THR A 125 -7.26 -13.21 2.63
C THR A 125 -5.98 -12.44 2.35
N TRP A 126 -4.91 -13.21 2.13
CA TRP A 126 -3.62 -12.68 1.76
C TRP A 126 -3.23 -13.20 0.38
N LEU A 127 -2.98 -12.29 -0.56
CA LEU A 127 -2.51 -12.63 -1.90
C LEU A 127 -1.21 -11.90 -2.21
N LYS A 128 -0.34 -12.55 -3.00
CA LYS A 128 0.94 -11.98 -3.42
C LYS A 128 1.15 -12.17 -4.93
N LYS A 129 1.49 -11.08 -5.64
CA LYS A 129 1.88 -11.13 -7.06
C LYS A 129 2.78 -9.96 -7.42
N GLY A 130 3.90 -10.22 -8.10
CA GLY A 130 4.79 -9.16 -8.61
C GLY A 130 5.36 -8.24 -7.51
N GLY A 131 5.60 -8.77 -6.31
CA GLY A 131 6.06 -7.99 -5.15
C GLY A 131 4.96 -7.21 -4.42
N ILE A 132 3.73 -7.23 -4.94
CA ILE A 132 2.55 -6.65 -4.28
C ILE A 132 2.00 -7.66 -3.30
N HIS A 133 1.82 -7.25 -2.05
CA HIS A 133 1.10 -8.00 -1.04
C HIS A 133 -0.24 -7.34 -0.79
N LEU A 134 -1.30 -8.14 -0.69
CA LEU A 134 -2.64 -7.62 -0.54
C LEU A 134 -3.35 -8.32 0.61
N VAL A 135 -3.92 -7.52 1.50
CA VAL A 135 -4.70 -7.92 2.67
C VAL A 135 -6.09 -7.34 2.51
N ASN A 136 -7.15 -8.09 2.82
CA ASN A 136 -8.52 -7.57 2.83
C ASN A 136 -9.19 -7.70 4.20
N ARG A 137 -10.09 -6.75 4.49
CA ARG A 137 -10.90 -6.71 5.70
C ARG A 137 -12.27 -6.10 5.39
N GLY A 138 -13.32 -6.63 6.01
CA GLY A 138 -14.63 -5.97 6.09
C GLY A 138 -14.66 -4.84 7.11
N THR A 139 -15.68 -3.99 7.06
CA THR A 139 -15.85 -2.86 7.99
C THR A 139 -15.95 -3.28 9.46
N GLU A 140 -16.64 -4.38 9.77
CA GLU A 140 -16.76 -4.87 11.14
C GLU A 140 -15.45 -5.51 11.62
N GLN A 141 -14.78 -6.26 10.74
CA GLN A 141 -13.44 -6.80 11.01
C GLN A 141 -12.43 -5.69 11.28
N MET A 142 -12.49 -4.60 10.51
CA MET A 142 -11.67 -3.42 10.78
C MET A 142 -11.95 -2.87 12.18
N THR A 143 -13.22 -2.77 12.58
CA THR A 143 -13.58 -2.30 13.93
C THR A 143 -12.98 -3.19 15.02
N GLN A 144 -13.06 -4.52 14.86
CA GLN A 144 -12.47 -5.49 15.79
C GLN A 144 -10.94 -5.38 15.82
N CYS A 145 -10.29 -5.29 14.67
CA CYS A 145 -8.84 -5.10 14.54
C CYS A 145 -8.37 -3.87 15.32
N ILE A 146 -9.11 -2.76 15.27
CA ILE A 146 -8.74 -1.56 16.04
C ILE A 146 -8.90 -1.77 17.55
N GLN A 147 -9.95 -2.46 18.01
CA GLN A 147 -10.16 -2.76 19.43
C GLN A 147 -8.98 -3.56 20.01
N VAL A 148 -8.43 -4.50 19.24
CA VAL A 148 -7.28 -5.31 19.65
C VAL A 148 -5.92 -4.70 19.29
N HIS A 149 -5.90 -3.45 18.82
CA HIS A 149 -4.68 -2.73 18.41
C HIS A 149 -3.87 -3.48 17.33
N ASP A 150 -4.54 -4.12 16.38
CA ASP A 150 -3.91 -4.76 15.22
C ASP A 150 -3.02 -3.75 14.49
N THR A 151 -1.73 -4.08 14.40
CA THR A 151 -0.71 -3.15 13.92
C THR A 151 -0.91 -2.78 12.46
N VAL A 152 -1.35 -3.72 11.62
CA VAL A 152 -1.55 -3.50 10.18
C VAL A 152 -2.75 -2.57 9.95
N ALA A 153 -3.89 -2.84 10.60
CA ALA A 153 -5.08 -2.01 10.50
C ALA A 153 -4.85 -0.60 11.04
N MET A 154 -4.18 -0.48 12.19
CA MET A 154 -3.83 0.81 12.79
C MET A 154 -2.89 1.62 11.90
N HIS A 155 -1.86 0.99 11.36
CA HIS A 155 -0.92 1.63 10.44
C HIS A 155 -1.61 2.05 9.14
N ALA A 156 -2.49 1.21 8.59
CA ALA A 156 -3.24 1.53 7.37
C ALA A 156 -4.12 2.77 7.53
N LEU A 157 -4.87 2.86 8.63
CA LEU A 157 -5.78 3.99 8.86
C LEU A 157 -5.05 5.26 9.26
N ARG A 158 -3.94 5.14 10.02
CA ARG A 158 -3.16 6.30 10.45
C ARG A 158 -2.27 6.84 9.36
N GLU A 159 -1.51 5.99 8.69
CA GLU A 159 -0.36 6.43 7.90
C GLU A 159 -0.40 5.91 6.47
N GLY A 160 -1.30 4.97 6.17
CA GLY A 160 -1.52 4.47 4.83
C GLY A 160 -2.07 5.54 3.90
N ILE A 161 -1.77 5.39 2.61
CA ILE A 161 -2.17 6.31 1.55
C ILE A 161 -3.35 5.71 0.78
N PRO A 162 -4.55 6.33 0.83
CA PRO A 162 -5.69 5.86 0.06
C PRO A 162 -5.44 5.99 -1.45
N ILE A 163 -5.50 4.87 -2.15
CA ILE A 163 -5.41 4.78 -3.62
C ILE A 163 -6.79 4.99 -4.22
N PHE A 164 -7.78 4.36 -3.60
CA PHE A 164 -9.20 4.57 -3.86
C PHE A 164 -9.90 4.83 -2.54
N PHE A 165 -10.90 5.70 -2.59
CA PHE A 165 -11.70 6.06 -1.42
C PHE A 165 -13.15 6.26 -1.83
N ASP A 166 -14.04 5.45 -1.28
CA ASP A 166 -15.48 5.61 -1.35
C ASP A 166 -15.97 6.46 -0.17
N GLU A 167 -16.95 7.33 -0.38
CA GLU A 167 -17.46 8.21 0.69
C GLU A 167 -18.02 7.44 1.89
N ARG A 168 -18.50 6.21 1.70
CA ARG A 168 -18.97 5.33 2.79
C ARG A 168 -17.88 5.06 3.83
N MET A 169 -16.60 5.19 3.47
CA MET A 169 -15.47 5.11 4.42
C MET A 169 -15.46 6.23 5.45
N LYS A 170 -16.08 7.38 5.18
CA LYS A 170 -16.18 8.48 6.16
C LYS A 170 -16.92 8.03 7.41
N SER A 171 -17.99 7.25 7.25
CA SER A 171 -18.77 6.69 8.37
C SER A 171 -17.93 5.74 9.23
N LEU A 172 -17.19 4.83 8.59
CA LEU A 172 -16.27 3.91 9.28
C LEU A 172 -15.17 4.68 10.02
N SER A 173 -14.59 5.70 9.39
CA SER A 173 -13.52 6.52 9.97
C SER A 173 -14.01 7.26 11.22
N SER A 174 -15.21 7.84 11.16
CA SER A 174 -15.86 8.48 12.32
C SER A 174 -16.13 7.49 13.45
N LYS A 175 -16.58 6.27 13.14
CA LYS A 175 -16.84 5.22 14.12
C LYS A 175 -15.57 4.70 14.80
N ILE A 176 -14.49 4.55 14.04
CA ILE A 176 -13.21 4.01 14.52
C ILE A 176 -12.42 5.06 15.32
N GLY A 177 -12.59 6.35 15.06
CA GLY A 177 -11.94 7.43 15.80
C GLY A 177 -10.42 7.52 15.60
N VAL A 178 -9.85 6.77 14.68
CA VAL A 178 -8.44 6.82 14.32
C VAL A 178 -8.19 8.04 13.44
N LYS A 179 -7.45 9.03 13.98
CA LYS A 179 -7.04 10.20 13.21
C LYS A 179 -5.96 9.81 12.20
N SER A 180 -6.24 10.04 10.92
CA SER A 180 -5.22 9.97 9.87
C SER A 180 -4.11 10.99 10.14
N ARG A 181 -2.89 10.52 9.98
CA ARG A 181 -1.61 11.23 9.98
C ARG A 181 -0.88 11.02 8.66
N THR A 182 -1.59 10.58 7.63
CA THR A 182 -1.01 10.17 6.35
C THR A 182 -0.18 11.32 5.79
N PRO A 183 1.15 11.21 5.77
CA PRO A 183 2.01 12.36 5.48
C PRO A 183 2.03 12.71 3.98
N ARG A 184 1.42 11.89 3.13
CA ARG A 184 1.65 11.84 1.69
C ARG A 184 0.36 11.60 0.90
N LYS A 185 0.31 12.07 -0.34
CA LYS A 185 -0.88 11.97 -1.21
C LYS A 185 -0.54 11.37 -2.57
N ILE A 186 -1.53 10.74 -3.20
CA ILE A 186 -1.40 10.31 -4.61
C ILE A 186 -1.90 11.41 -5.53
N TYR A 187 -1.11 11.70 -6.55
CA TYR A 187 -1.50 12.51 -7.69
C TYR A 187 -1.73 11.59 -8.87
N TRP A 188 -2.95 11.60 -9.39
CA TRP A 188 -3.34 10.84 -10.57
C TRP A 188 -3.20 11.69 -11.83
N ASN A 189 -2.63 11.12 -12.88
CA ASN A 189 -2.57 11.73 -14.20
C ASN A 189 -2.73 10.68 -15.29
N GLU A 190 -3.10 11.14 -16.48
CA GLU A 190 -2.95 10.36 -17.71
C GLU A 190 -1.64 10.75 -18.39
N ASP A 191 -0.92 9.76 -18.90
CA ASP A 191 0.23 10.03 -19.76
C ASP A 191 -0.19 10.41 -21.19
N ARG A 192 0.77 10.73 -22.05
CA ARG A 192 0.51 11.13 -23.44
C ARG A 192 -0.17 10.04 -24.29
N GLN A 193 -0.15 8.79 -23.84
CA GLN A 193 -0.79 7.65 -24.49
C GLN A 193 -2.14 7.31 -23.83
N GLY A 194 -2.56 8.08 -22.82
CA GLY A 194 -3.83 7.91 -22.10
C GLY A 194 -3.78 6.83 -21.01
N TYR A 195 -2.59 6.39 -20.58
CA TYR A 195 -2.48 5.46 -19.45
C TYR A 195 -2.61 6.20 -18.13
N LEU A 196 -3.49 5.72 -17.26
CA LEU A 196 -3.61 6.18 -15.89
C LEU A 196 -2.34 5.83 -15.10
N SER A 197 -1.66 6.85 -14.60
CA SER A 197 -0.51 6.69 -13.71
C SER A 197 -0.71 7.50 -12.43
N GLY A 198 -0.12 7.03 -11.35
CA GLY A 198 -0.13 7.68 -10.04
C GLY A 198 1.29 8.06 -9.62
N PHE A 199 1.41 9.14 -8.86
CA PHE A 199 2.65 9.51 -8.18
C PHE A 199 2.36 9.82 -6.72
N ILE A 200 3.06 9.15 -5.81
CA ILE A 200 2.98 9.46 -4.38
C ILE A 200 3.94 10.61 -4.08
N ASN A 201 3.42 11.75 -3.62
CA ASN A 201 4.23 12.84 -3.07
C ASN A 201 4.18 12.78 -1.56
#